data_AF-A0A7L5E2A3-F1
#
_entry.id   AF-A0A7L5E2A3-F1
#
_cell.length_a   1.000
_cell.length_b   1.000
_cell.length_c   1.000
_cell.angle_alpha   90.00
_cell.angle_beta   90.00
_cell.angle_gamma   90.00
#
_symmetry.space_group_name_H-M   'P 1'
#
loop_
_entity.id
_entity.type
_entity.pdbx_description
1 polymer ?
#
loop_
_entity_poly.entity_id
_entity_poly.type
_entity_poly.pdbx_seq_one_letter_code
_entity_poly.pdbx_strand_id
1 'polypeptide(L)'
;MSTLLTPILLNFLITQGYSFCLSKTQCVEAHDFETLITLKPVKYRPATRHLPLGFDTYFSLNQEPRQMAEGLMDTLVMVDIHPLELRDYIGYFRNNIN
;
A
#
# COMPACT_ATOMS: atom_id res chain seq x y z
N MET A 1 6.51 -3.08 8.59
CA MET A 1 7.40 -1.91 8.36
C MET A 1 6.76 -1.12 7.25
N SER A 2 6.81 0.21 7.27
CA SER A 2 6.09 1.00 6.28
C SER A 2 7.03 1.59 5.22
N THR A 3 6.62 1.56 3.96
CA THR A 3 7.33 2.20 2.85
C THR A 3 6.36 2.97 1.95
N LEU A 4 6.85 3.92 1.16
CA LEU A 4 5.99 4.73 0.28
C LEU A 4 5.37 3.87 -0.81
N LEU A 5 4.07 4.05 -1.07
CA LEU A 5 3.43 3.45 -2.23
C LEU A 5 3.97 4.09 -3.51
N THR A 6 4.45 3.26 -4.42
CA THR A 6 4.91 3.67 -5.76
C THR A 6 4.39 2.68 -6.80
N PRO A 7 4.39 3.02 -8.10
CA PRO A 7 3.92 2.10 -9.14
C PRO A 7 4.79 0.83 -9.20
N ILE A 8 6.10 0.96 -8.96
CA ILE A 8 7.04 -0.17 -8.93
C ILE A 8 6.75 -1.10 -7.74
N LEU A 9 6.50 -0.53 -6.56
CA LEU A 9 6.11 -1.33 -5.39
C LEU A 9 4.76 -2.03 -5.61
N LEU A 10 3.78 -1.33 -6.19
CA LEU A 10 2.48 -1.92 -6.50
C LEU A 10 2.62 -3.12 -7.45
N ASN A 11 3.40 -2.97 -8.52
CA ASN A 11 3.66 -4.05 -9.45
C ASN A 11 4.38 -5.23 -8.77
N PHE A 12 5.39 -4.94 -7.94
CA PHE A 12 6.04 -5.97 -7.13
C PHE A 12 5.03 -6.76 -6.29
N LEU A 13 4.15 -6.09 -5.54
CA LEU A 13 3.14 -6.74 -4.71
C LEU A 13 2.20 -7.64 -5.55
N ILE A 14 1.75 -7.15 -6.71
CA ILE A 14 0.93 -7.94 -7.64
C ILE A 14 1.69 -9.20 -8.10
N THR A 15 2.97 -9.08 -8.47
CA THR A 15 3.78 -10.25 -8.87
C THR A 15 4.01 -11.25 -7.74
N GLN A 16 4.02 -10.81 -6.48
CA GLN A 16 4.09 -11.67 -5.29
C GLN A 16 2.75 -12.35 -4.94
N GLY A 17 1.69 -12.09 -5.72
CA GLY A 17 0.37 -12.69 -5.59
C GLY A 17 -0.54 -11.94 -4.62
N TYR A 18 -0.22 -10.71 -4.24
CA TYR A 18 -1.15 -9.86 -3.53
C TYR A 18 -2.27 -9.40 -4.46
N SER A 19 -3.51 -9.43 -3.98
CA SER A 19 -4.69 -9.08 -4.78
C SER A 19 -5.50 -7.92 -4.18
N PHE A 20 -5.41 -7.73 -2.86
CA PHE A 20 -6.15 -6.69 -2.13
C PHE A 20 -5.23 -5.98 -1.14
N CYS A 21 -5.69 -4.85 -0.61
CA CYS A 21 -5.10 -4.22 0.56
C CYS A 21 -6.17 -3.73 1.52
N LEU A 22 -5.96 -3.94 2.81
CA LEU A 22 -6.71 -3.25 3.85
C LEU A 22 -6.25 -1.80 3.88
N SER A 23 -7.17 -0.86 4.09
CA SER A 23 -6.86 0.57 4.14
C SER A 23 -7.26 1.16 5.48
N LYS A 24 -6.36 1.96 6.04
CA LYS A 24 -6.58 2.79 7.21
C LYS A 24 -6.30 4.23 6.82
N THR A 25 -7.24 5.13 7.10
CA THR A 25 -7.07 6.56 6.82
C THR A 25 -6.99 7.33 8.12
N GLN A 26 -6.04 8.26 8.21
CA GLN A 26 -5.84 9.11 9.38
C GLN A 26 -5.64 10.55 8.92
N CYS A 27 -6.36 11.48 9.55
CA CYS A 27 -6.03 12.90 9.45
C CYS A 27 -4.78 13.17 10.29
N VAL A 28 -3.83 13.90 9.73
CA VAL A 28 -2.58 14.27 10.38
C VAL A 28 -2.33 15.76 10.14
N GLU A 29 -1.84 16.46 11.16
CA GLU A 29 -1.42 17.86 11.02
C GLU A 29 0.09 17.88 10.76
N ALA A 30 0.51 17.40 9.59
CA ALA A 30 1.91 17.45 9.15
C ALA A 30 2.11 18.60 8.14
N HIS A 31 3.35 19.08 8.02
CA HIS A 31 3.64 20.24 7.17
C HIS A 31 3.45 19.97 5.67
N ASP A 32 3.63 18.71 5.24
CA ASP A 32 3.68 18.32 3.83
C ASP A 32 2.45 17.52 3.36
N PHE A 33 1.57 17.10 4.28
CA PHE A 33 0.36 16.33 3.97
C PHE A 33 -0.64 16.38 5.13
N GLU A 34 -1.93 16.33 4.81
CA GLU A 34 -3.03 16.40 5.78
C GLU A 34 -3.66 15.01 6.02
N THR A 35 -3.45 14.08 5.07
CA THR A 35 -4.02 12.74 5.14
C THR A 35 -2.92 11.68 5.04
N LEU A 36 -2.93 10.71 5.96
CA LEU A 36 -2.11 9.51 5.89
C LEU A 36 -2.99 8.29 5.61
N ILE A 37 -2.75 7.63 4.48
CA ILE A 37 -3.35 6.34 4.17
C ILE A 37 -2.31 5.25 4.40
N THR A 38 -2.63 4.25 5.22
CA THR A 38 -1.83 3.04 5.38
C THR A 38 -2.52 1.87 4.72
N LEU A 39 -1.84 1.26 3.75
CA LEU A 39 -2.28 0.06 3.04
C LEU A 39 -1.57 -1.17 3.58
N LYS A 40 -2.31 -2.22 3.89
CA LYS A 40 -1.76 -3.53 4.25
C LYS A 40 -2.12 -4.57 3.19
N PRO A 41 -1.17 -4.99 2.33
CA PRO A 41 -1.41 -5.96 1.28
C PRO A 41 -1.88 -7.31 1.84
N VAL A 42 -2.85 -7.94 1.19
CA VAL A 42 -3.35 -9.28 1.50
C VAL A 42 -3.63 -10.06 0.22
N LYS A 43 -3.33 -11.36 0.25
CA LYS A 43 -3.47 -12.25 -0.93
C LYS A 43 -4.91 -12.64 -1.22
N TYR A 44 -5.76 -12.61 -0.19
CA TYR A 44 -7.16 -13.03 -0.28
C TYR A 44 -8.10 -11.90 0.03
N ARG A 45 -9.32 -11.98 -0.51
CA ARG A 45 -10.36 -10.98 -0.30
C ARG A 45 -10.72 -10.88 1.19
N PRO A 46 -10.61 -9.69 1.82
CA PRO A 46 -11.03 -9.49 3.20
C PRO A 46 -12.52 -9.72 3.41
N ALA A 47 -12.89 -10.25 4.58
CA ALA A 47 -14.27 -10.33 5.00
C ALA A 47 -14.77 -8.94 5.44
N THR A 48 -15.70 -8.36 4.68
CA THR A 48 -16.25 -7.01 4.92
C THR A 48 -16.84 -6.82 6.31
N ARG A 49 -17.42 -7.87 6.90
CA ARG A 49 -18.10 -7.81 8.20
C ARG A 49 -17.12 -7.75 9.38
N HIS A 50 -15.86 -8.13 9.19
CA HIS A 50 -14.86 -8.24 10.26
C HIS A 50 -13.47 -7.82 9.75
N LEU A 51 -13.33 -6.56 9.35
CA LEU A 51 -12.00 -6.01 9.10
C LEU A 51 -11.21 -5.99 10.42
N PRO A 52 -9.88 -6.21 10.39
CA PRO A 52 -9.06 -6.08 11.57
C PRO A 52 -9.17 -4.69 12.19
N LEU A 53 -9.02 -4.60 13.51
CA LEU A 53 -9.15 -3.33 14.23
C LEU A 53 -8.27 -2.23 13.63
N GLY A 54 -8.87 -1.07 13.37
CA GLY A 54 -8.19 0.11 12.84
C GLY A 54 -8.07 0.15 11.32
N PHE A 55 -8.67 -0.78 10.57
CA PHE A 55 -8.85 -0.67 9.13
C PHE A 55 -10.30 -0.33 8.79
N ASP A 56 -10.48 0.67 7.94
CA ASP A 56 -11.79 1.26 7.63
C ASP A 56 -12.44 0.59 6.41
N THR A 57 -11.61 0.13 5.46
CA THR A 57 -12.06 -0.49 4.21
C THR A 57 -10.98 -1.40 3.62
N TYR A 58 -11.24 -1.97 2.44
CA TYR A 58 -10.23 -2.63 1.61
C TYR A 58 -10.44 -2.31 0.14
N PHE A 59 -9.36 -2.36 -0.63
CA PHE A 59 -9.36 -2.14 -2.07
C PHE A 59 -8.78 -3.33 -2.82
N SER A 60 -9.17 -3.50 -4.08
CA SER A 60 -8.47 -4.35 -5.03
C SER A 60 -7.20 -3.64 -5.48
N LEU A 61 -6.03 -4.30 -5.49
CA LEU A 61 -4.77 -3.66 -5.88
C LEU A 61 -4.78 -3.13 -7.32
N ASN A 62 -5.61 -3.72 -8.18
CA ASN A 62 -5.75 -3.31 -9.58
C ASN A 62 -6.67 -2.09 -9.80
N GLN A 63 -7.24 -1.51 -8.74
CA GLN A 63 -8.19 -0.40 -8.79
C GLN A 63 -7.62 0.86 -8.10
N GLU A 64 -8.15 1.25 -6.95
CA GLU A 64 -7.80 2.49 -6.25
C GLU A 64 -6.31 2.59 -5.90
N PRO A 65 -5.63 1.52 -5.41
CA PRO A 65 -4.20 1.56 -5.12
C PRO A 65 -3.34 1.86 -6.35
N ARG A 66 -3.82 1.52 -7.57
CA ARG A 66 -3.14 1.87 -8.82
C ARG A 66 -3.14 3.39 -9.05
N GLN A 67 -4.23 4.07 -8.71
CA GLN A 67 -4.30 5.52 -8.80
C GLN A 67 -3.50 6.17 -7.68
N MET A 68 -3.59 5.65 -6.46
CA MET A 68 -2.82 6.13 -5.31
C MET A 68 -1.30 6.04 -5.51
N ALA A 69 -0.84 5.03 -6.26
CA ALA A 69 0.57 4.81 -6.55
C ALA A 69 1.18 5.91 -7.44
N GLU A 70 0.37 6.64 -8.22
CA GLU A 70 0.81 7.80 -9.01
C GLU A 70 0.95 9.07 -8.14
N GLY A 71 0.53 9.02 -6.88
CA GLY A 71 0.51 10.14 -5.96
C GLY A 71 -0.85 10.84 -5.88
N LEU A 72 -1.11 11.45 -4.73
CA LEU A 72 -2.32 12.21 -4.43
C LEU A 72 -1.90 13.54 -3.78
N MET A 73 -2.62 14.63 -4.08
CA MET A 73 -2.36 15.90 -3.39
C MET A 73 -2.70 15.78 -1.91
N ASP A 74 -1.86 16.40 -1.07
CA ASP A 74 -2.00 16.52 0.39
C ASP A 74 -2.19 15.17 1.13
N THR A 75 -1.82 14.07 0.48
CA THR A 75 -2.03 12.70 0.99
C THR A 75 -0.76 11.88 0.85
N LEU A 76 -0.27 11.36 1.97
CA LEU A 76 0.81 10.38 2.01
C LEU A 76 0.23 8.97 2.04
N VAL A 77 0.62 8.11 1.09
CA VAL A 77 0.18 6.72 1.04
C VAL A 77 1.35 5.79 1.34
N MET A 78 1.25 5.07 2.46
CA MET A 78 2.26 4.15 2.96
C MET A 78 1.75 2.71 2.87
N VAL A 79 2.65 1.77 2.58
CA VAL A 79 2.37 0.33 2.57
C VAL A 79 3.05 -0.32 3.76
N ASP A 80 2.29 -0.97 4.63
CA ASP A 80 2.82 -1.84 5.68
C ASP A 80 3.16 -3.21 5.08
N ILE A 81 4.46 -3.42 4.88
CA ILE A 81 5.04 -4.60 4.26
C ILE A 81 5.87 -5.39 5.27
N HIS A 82 5.90 -6.72 5.09
CA HIS A 82 6.72 -7.58 5.93
C HIS A 82 8.22 -7.35 5.62
N PRO A 83 9.12 -7.34 6.62
CA PRO A 83 10.55 -7.05 6.40
C PRO A 83 11.24 -7.98 5.38
N LEU A 84 10.81 -9.24 5.27
CA LEU A 84 11.33 -10.17 4.26
C LEU A 84 10.97 -9.72 2.85
N GLU A 85 9.72 -9.30 2.64
CA GLU A 85 9.25 -8.85 1.33
C GLU A 85 9.85 -7.49 0.93
N LEU A 86 10.14 -6.64 1.91
CA LEU A 86 10.88 -5.40 1.67
C LEU A 86 12.29 -5.68 1.12
N ARG A 87 12.96 -6.72 1.62
CA ARG A 87 14.28 -7.14 1.10
C ARG A 87 14.16 -7.58 -0.35
N ASP A 88 13.16 -8.40 -0.66
CA ASP A 88 12.90 -8.88 -2.02
C ASP A 88 12.54 -7.73 -2.96
N TYR A 89 11.73 -6.77 -2.47
CA TYR A 89 11.40 -5.55 -3.19
C TYR A 89 12.65 -4.73 -3.52
N ILE A 90 13.60 -4.54 -2.60
CA ILE A 90 14.84 -3.80 -2.88
C ILE A 90 15.63 -4.46 -4.02
N GLY A 91 15.68 -5.80 -4.05
CA GLY A 91 16.27 -6.55 -5.16
C GLY A 91 15.51 -6.35 -6.47
N TYR A 92 14.19 -6.47 -6.44
CA TYR A 92 13.31 -6.22 -7.59
C TYR A 92 13.47 -4.80 -8.13
N PHE A 93 13.40 -3.79 -7.25
CA PHE A 93 13.50 -2.38 -7.58
C PHE A 93 14.78 -2.09 -8.36
N ARG A 94 15.95 -2.52 -7.86
CA ARG A 94 17.24 -2.33 -8.55
C ARG A 94 17.29 -2.87 -9.98
N ASN A 95 16.54 -3.93 -10.28
CA ASN A 95 16.50 -4.53 -11.61
C ASN A 95 15.56 -3.83 -12.59
N ASN A 96 14.68 -2.93 -12.12
CA ASN A 96 13.62 -2.29 -12.91
C ASN A 96 13.80 -0.77 -13.08
N ILE A 97 14.99 -0.24 -12.77
CA ILE A 97 15.36 1.18 -12.93
C ILE A 97 16.60 1.38 -13.82
N ASN A 98 16.99 0.35 -14.57
CA ASN A 98 18.01 0.45 -15.64
C ASN A 98 17.35 0.61 -17.00
#